data_AF-M7SDK9-F1
#
_entry.id   AF-M7SDK9-F1
#
_cell.length_a   1.000
_cell.length_b   1.000
_cell.length_c   1.000
_cell.angle_alpha   90.00
_cell.angle_beta   90.00
_cell.angle_gamma   90.00
#
_symmetry.space_group_name_H-M   'P 1'
#
loop_
_entity.id
_entity.type
_entity.pdbx_description
1 polymer ?
#
loop_
_entity_poly.entity_id
_entity_poly.type
_entity_poly.pdbx_seq_one_letter_code
_entity_poly.pdbx_strand_id
1 'polypeptide(L)'
;MEEGRCFLLDAERAVRLRGLKPHRSRKVRLLHNLFLYNRILEESTFTYTDASNYQTSNGRGLQDDIQSIPQSNAATRDPAYGNPASGDSLTAQPEQTLVDQLIANDGTLFEAVYGVPIALMDLISQATSLAQEVSSQKLSLHSATDLHTVASLARRVRVLEDRICKFQWEPHGKGHGYDNIPTAYVDGLSQPPTTYDNVMRHFISAMHQALLIFFYRRIQGTNPYALQPFVKRTVSELFAFERAKAENSIVTPVPCWPGFIAGCEAVEEDREQIRRWFREARPGWRSFDAIQDALEGFWRARDLSDAGTGTGLGATEVTWEHFLTKHRIAIIPT
;
A
#
# COMPACT_ATOMS: atom_id res chain seq x y z
N MET A 1 -9.54 6.81 12.25
CA MET A 1 -8.83 6.12 11.15
C MET A 1 -9.79 5.30 10.26
N GLU A 2 -10.86 4.72 10.80
CA GLU A 2 -11.92 4.03 10.02
C GLU A 2 -12.56 4.95 8.95
N GLU A 3 -12.82 6.22 9.29
CA GLU A 3 -13.36 7.23 8.36
C GLU A 3 -12.49 7.46 7.11
N GLY A 4 -11.16 7.48 7.26
CA GLY A 4 -10.23 7.72 6.15
C GLY A 4 -10.32 6.65 5.06
N ARG A 5 -10.50 5.40 5.47
CA ARG A 5 -10.64 4.27 4.54
C ARG A 5 -11.98 4.29 3.84
N CYS A 6 -13.05 4.62 4.57
CA CYS A 6 -14.36 4.85 3.96
C CYS A 6 -14.27 5.89 2.85
N PHE A 7 -13.57 7.01 3.07
CA PHE A 7 -13.37 8.03 2.03
C PHE A 7 -12.56 7.52 0.83
N LEU A 8 -11.52 6.71 1.04
CA LEU A 8 -10.76 6.11 -0.07
C LEU A 8 -11.63 5.14 -0.90
N LEU A 9 -12.41 4.28 -0.24
CA LEU A 9 -13.31 3.34 -0.92
C LEU A 9 -14.47 4.04 -1.62
N ASP A 10 -15.02 5.09 -1.03
CA ASP A 10 -16.06 5.91 -1.65
C ASP A 10 -15.52 6.68 -2.86
N ALA A 11 -14.29 7.21 -2.76
CA ALA A 11 -13.60 7.82 -3.88
C ALA A 11 -13.36 6.80 -5.02
N GLU A 12 -12.90 5.58 -4.67
CA GLU A 12 -12.71 4.50 -5.63
C GLU A 12 -14.03 4.14 -6.33
N ARG A 13 -15.11 3.98 -5.56
CA ARG A 13 -16.45 3.71 -6.09
C ARG A 13 -16.91 4.84 -7.01
N ALA A 14 -16.69 6.10 -6.63
CA ALA A 14 -17.04 7.25 -7.45
C ALA A 14 -16.26 7.28 -8.77
N VAL A 15 -14.96 6.96 -8.74
CA VAL A 15 -14.12 6.87 -9.94
C VAL A 15 -14.57 5.73 -10.84
N ARG A 16 -14.84 4.54 -10.29
CA ARG A 16 -15.33 3.38 -11.06
C ARG A 16 -16.70 3.63 -11.69
N LEU A 17 -17.62 4.26 -10.98
CA LEU A 17 -18.99 4.50 -11.46
C LEU A 17 -19.08 5.64 -12.48
N ARG A 18 -18.33 6.73 -12.28
CA ARG A 18 -18.43 7.94 -13.12
C ARG A 18 -17.38 7.99 -14.22
N GLY A 19 -16.35 7.15 -14.12
CA GLY A 19 -15.15 7.27 -14.92
C GLY A 19 -14.40 8.57 -14.65
N LEU A 20 -13.21 8.68 -15.26
CA LEU A 20 -12.47 9.94 -15.30
C LEU A 20 -12.66 10.57 -16.69
N LYS A 21 -12.85 11.89 -16.73
CA LYS A 21 -12.91 12.63 -18.00
C LYS A 21 -11.58 12.44 -18.77
N PRO A 22 -11.59 12.32 -20.11
CA PRO A 22 -10.38 12.11 -20.91
C PRO A 22 -9.41 13.30 -20.84
N HIS A 23 -9.94 14.53 -20.83
CA HIS A 23 -9.14 15.75 -20.65
C HIS A 23 -9.18 16.21 -19.19
N ARG A 24 -8.13 15.85 -18.44
CA ARG A 24 -8.00 16.20 -17.01
C ARG A 24 -7.09 17.40 -16.84
N SER A 25 -7.51 18.34 -15.99
CA SER A 25 -6.60 19.41 -15.55
C SER A 25 -5.43 18.81 -14.75
N ARG A 26 -4.30 19.54 -14.68
CA ARG A 26 -3.15 19.15 -13.85
C ARG A 26 -3.56 18.86 -12.40
N LYS A 27 -4.40 19.73 -11.81
CA LYS A 27 -4.90 19.59 -10.43
C LYS A 27 -5.64 18.26 -10.22
N VAL A 28 -6.48 17.86 -11.18
CA VAL A 28 -7.23 16.60 -11.12
C VAL A 28 -6.28 15.40 -11.23
N ARG A 29 -5.28 15.45 -12.12
CA ARG A 29 -4.29 14.36 -12.25
C ARG A 29 -3.46 14.19 -10.99
N LEU A 30 -2.99 15.29 -10.38
CA LEU A 30 -2.26 15.27 -9.12
C LEU A 30 -3.09 14.67 -7.98
N LEU A 31 -4.35 15.09 -7.86
CA LEU A 31 -5.26 14.56 -6.84
C LEU A 31 -5.54 13.07 -7.04
N HIS A 32 -5.69 12.63 -8.28
CA HIS A 32 -5.90 11.22 -8.57
C HIS A 32 -4.63 10.38 -8.33
N ASN A 33 -3.44 10.92 -8.61
CA ASN A 33 -2.17 10.29 -8.24
C ASN A 33 -2.02 10.18 -6.72
N LEU A 34 -2.44 11.20 -5.95
CA LEU A 34 -2.46 11.14 -4.48
C LEU A 34 -3.37 10.00 -3.99
N PHE A 35 -4.57 9.91 -4.57
CA PHE A 35 -5.51 8.85 -4.27
C PHE A 35 -4.92 7.46 -4.56
N LEU A 36 -4.37 7.25 -5.75
CA LEU A 36 -3.77 5.96 -6.14
C LEU A 36 -2.58 5.59 -5.26
N TYR A 37 -1.71 6.56 -4.95
CA TYR A 37 -0.60 6.37 -4.03
C TYR A 37 -1.06 5.86 -2.67
N ASN A 38 -2.01 6.56 -2.06
CA ASN A 38 -2.55 6.19 -0.75
C ASN A 38 -3.31 4.87 -0.80
N ARG A 39 -4.02 4.57 -1.90
CA ARG A 39 -4.77 3.32 -2.05
C ARG A 39 -3.85 2.10 -2.18
N ILE A 40 -2.75 2.20 -2.94
CA ILE A 40 -1.77 1.11 -3.07
C ILE A 40 -1.14 0.79 -1.71
N LEU A 41 -0.74 1.83 -0.97
CA LEU A 41 -0.11 1.62 0.34
C LEU A 41 -1.11 1.17 1.41
N GLU A 42 -2.34 1.69 1.42
CA GLU A 42 -3.39 1.24 2.34
C GLU A 42 -3.71 -0.24 2.11
N GLU A 43 -3.82 -0.69 0.85
CA GLU A 43 -4.08 -2.10 0.54
C GLU A 43 -3.01 -3.04 1.09
N SER A 44 -1.75 -2.61 1.14
CA SER A 44 -0.66 -3.41 1.72
C SER A 44 -0.77 -3.58 3.24
N THR A 45 -1.39 -2.63 3.93
CA THR A 45 -1.52 -2.64 5.40
C THR A 45 -2.87 -3.16 5.89
N PHE A 46 -3.79 -3.49 4.99
CA PHE A 46 -5.12 -3.99 5.32
C PHE A 46 -5.30 -5.44 4.86
N THR A 47 -5.77 -6.31 5.76
CA THR A 47 -6.16 -7.68 5.41
C THR A 47 -7.67 -7.78 5.28
N TYR A 48 -8.15 -8.15 4.10
CA TYR A 48 -9.57 -8.45 3.86
C TYR A 48 -9.98 -9.67 4.70
N THR A 49 -10.83 -9.44 5.70
CA THR A 49 -11.22 -10.47 6.67
C THR A 49 -12.28 -11.42 6.14
N ASP A 50 -12.93 -11.11 5.02
CA ASP A 50 -13.94 -11.99 4.43
C ASP A 50 -13.60 -12.33 2.98
N ALA A 51 -13.62 -13.64 2.70
CA ALA A 51 -13.54 -14.23 1.37
C ALA A 51 -14.64 -13.74 0.40
N SER A 52 -15.61 -12.93 0.86
CA SER A 52 -16.68 -12.35 0.05
C SER A 52 -16.30 -11.06 -0.69
N ASN A 53 -15.20 -10.38 -0.34
CA ASN A 53 -14.79 -9.13 -1.01
C ASN A 53 -13.55 -9.26 -1.92
N TYR A 54 -12.96 -10.45 -2.00
CA TYR A 54 -11.90 -10.74 -2.98
C TYR A 54 -12.36 -10.63 -4.44
N GLN A 55 -13.68 -10.58 -4.67
CA GLN A 55 -14.26 -10.46 -6.01
C GLN A 55 -14.24 -9.05 -6.59
N THR A 56 -13.83 -8.01 -5.84
CA THR A 56 -13.82 -6.62 -6.37
C THR A 56 -12.44 -6.12 -6.84
N SER A 57 -11.42 -6.98 -6.79
CA SER A 57 -10.09 -6.68 -7.34
C SER A 57 -9.50 -7.75 -8.28
N ASN A 58 -10.15 -8.92 -8.42
CA ASN A 58 -9.79 -9.93 -9.42
C ASN A 58 -11.01 -10.83 -9.72
N GLY A 59 -11.75 -10.51 -10.78
CA GLY A 59 -12.96 -11.26 -11.15
C GLY A 59 -12.78 -12.77 -11.42
N ARG A 60 -13.60 -13.58 -10.75
CA ARG A 60 -14.19 -14.83 -11.29
C ARG A 60 -15.62 -15.01 -10.76
N GLY A 61 -16.58 -15.04 -11.68
CA GLY A 61 -17.82 -15.81 -11.58
C GLY A 61 -18.99 -15.18 -10.82
N LEU A 62 -19.97 -14.68 -11.59
CA LEU A 62 -21.34 -14.50 -11.14
C LEU A 62 -21.97 -15.81 -10.64
N GLN A 63 -23.00 -15.64 -9.80
CA GLN A 63 -24.09 -16.58 -9.51
C GLN A 63 -23.83 -17.58 -8.36
N ASP A 64 -24.21 -17.23 -7.13
CA ASP A 64 -25.53 -17.63 -6.58
C ASP A 64 -25.76 -17.06 -5.17
N ASP A 65 -27.04 -16.98 -4.80
CA ASP A 65 -27.60 -16.68 -3.48
C ASP A 65 -27.80 -15.20 -3.09
N ILE A 66 -28.67 -14.54 -3.85
CA ILE A 66 -29.63 -13.60 -3.24
C ILE A 66 -30.68 -14.43 -2.50
N GLN A 67 -30.56 -14.54 -1.18
CA GLN A 67 -31.73 -14.80 -0.34
C GLN A 67 -31.79 -13.86 0.87
N SER A 68 -32.97 -13.24 0.97
CA SER A 68 -33.59 -12.63 2.15
C SER A 68 -33.21 -11.18 2.51
N ILE A 69 -33.93 -10.21 1.93
CA ILE A 69 -34.70 -9.24 2.74
C ILE A 69 -36.07 -8.99 2.05
N PRO A 70 -37.20 -8.92 2.78
CA PRO A 70 -38.55 -9.05 2.24
C PRO A 70 -39.11 -7.76 1.62
N GLN A 71 -40.06 -8.03 0.72
CA GLN A 71 -41.06 -7.16 0.12
C GLN A 71 -41.52 -5.97 0.98
N SER A 72 -41.53 -4.78 0.37
CA SER A 72 -42.63 -3.82 0.57
C SER A 72 -43.05 -3.26 -0.79
N ASN A 73 -44.32 -3.49 -1.10
CA ASN A 73 -44.96 -3.25 -2.37
C ASN A 73 -45.20 -1.76 -2.70
N ALA A 74 -45.16 -1.52 -4.01
CA ALA A 74 -46.10 -0.75 -4.83
C ALA A 74 -45.97 0.78 -4.97
N ALA A 75 -46.00 1.13 -6.27
CA ALA A 75 -46.46 2.36 -6.92
C ALA A 75 -45.53 3.58 -6.77
N THR A 76 -45.04 4.19 -7.85
CA THR A 76 -45.81 4.68 -8.99
C THR A 76 -44.86 4.95 -10.17
N ARG A 77 -45.33 4.60 -11.36
CA ARG A 77 -44.72 4.93 -12.66
C ARG A 77 -44.61 6.45 -12.83
N ASP A 78 -43.53 6.92 -13.45
CA ASP A 78 -43.72 7.73 -14.66
C ASP A 78 -42.49 7.69 -15.61
N PRO A 79 -42.71 7.67 -16.94
CA PRO A 79 -41.69 7.44 -17.96
C PRO A 79 -41.28 8.75 -18.65
N ALA A 80 -39.99 8.97 -18.84
CA ALA A 80 -39.53 9.95 -19.83
C ALA A 80 -38.14 9.59 -20.38
N TYR A 81 -38.08 9.44 -21.70
CA TYR A 81 -36.91 9.36 -22.57
C TYR A 81 -36.12 8.04 -22.66
N GLY A 82 -36.66 7.15 -23.52
CA GLY A 82 -36.06 6.89 -24.84
C GLY A 82 -34.64 6.36 -24.87
N ASN A 83 -34.51 5.03 -24.73
CA ASN A 83 -33.34 4.26 -25.10
C ASN A 83 -33.48 3.80 -26.57
N PRO A 84 -32.51 4.02 -27.47
CA PRO A 84 -32.31 3.12 -28.59
C PRO A 84 -31.12 2.23 -28.27
N ALA A 85 -31.41 0.94 -28.17
CA ALA A 85 -30.44 -0.12 -28.12
C ALA A 85 -29.44 0.01 -29.29
N SER A 86 -28.16 0.10 -28.96
CA SER A 86 -27.09 -0.43 -29.79
C SER A 86 -26.35 -1.40 -28.90
N GLY A 87 -26.73 -2.66 -29.01
CA GLY A 87 -25.93 -3.74 -28.46
C GLY A 87 -24.62 -3.77 -29.22
N ASP A 88 -23.52 -3.54 -28.51
CA ASP A 88 -22.25 -4.11 -28.90
C ASP A 88 -21.46 -4.43 -27.65
N SER A 89 -21.37 -5.74 -27.41
CA SER A 89 -20.34 -6.44 -26.65
C SER A 89 -19.72 -5.70 -25.46
N LEU A 90 -20.21 -6.00 -24.25
CA LEU A 90 -19.42 -5.88 -23.02
C LEU A 90 -18.21 -6.83 -23.13
N THR A 91 -17.23 -6.45 -23.93
CA THR A 91 -15.87 -6.92 -23.73
C THR A 91 -15.50 -6.43 -22.35
N ALA A 92 -15.47 -7.35 -21.38
CA ALA A 92 -14.91 -7.09 -20.07
C ALA A 92 -13.48 -6.60 -20.30
N GLN A 93 -13.28 -5.29 -20.26
CA GLN A 93 -11.93 -4.73 -20.26
C GLN A 93 -11.21 -5.36 -19.06
N PRO A 94 -9.97 -5.84 -19.24
CA PRO A 94 -9.22 -6.38 -18.12
C PRO A 94 -9.22 -5.34 -17.00
N GLU A 95 -9.63 -5.75 -15.79
CA GLU A 95 -9.64 -4.86 -14.62
C GLU A 95 -8.23 -4.26 -14.45
N GLN A 96 -8.10 -2.96 -14.67
CA GLN A 96 -6.81 -2.27 -14.59
C GLN A 96 -6.36 -2.21 -13.13
N THR A 97 -5.13 -2.66 -12.86
CA THR A 97 -4.55 -2.57 -11.53
C THR A 97 -4.41 -1.10 -11.10
N LEU A 98 -4.28 -0.84 -9.79
CA LEU A 98 -4.06 0.53 -9.29
C LEU A 98 -2.79 1.17 -9.89
N VAL A 99 -1.79 0.34 -10.20
CA VAL A 99 -0.53 0.77 -10.83
C VAL A 99 -0.75 1.10 -12.32
N ASP A 100 -1.55 0.31 -13.04
CA ASP A 100 -1.92 0.63 -14.43
C ASP A 100 -2.66 1.97 -14.49
N GLN A 101 -3.55 2.23 -13.54
CA GLN A 101 -4.25 3.51 -13.41
C GLN A 101 -3.28 4.67 -13.11
N LEU A 102 -2.23 4.41 -12.32
CA LEU A 102 -1.19 5.39 -12.00
C LEU A 102 -0.39 5.77 -13.26
N ILE A 103 0.04 4.77 -14.03
CA ILE A 103 0.74 4.96 -15.31
C ILE A 103 -0.15 5.74 -16.29
N ALA A 104 -1.42 5.35 -16.41
CA ALA A 104 -2.39 6.02 -17.28
C ALA A 104 -2.76 7.44 -16.82
N ASN A 105 -2.49 7.80 -15.56
CA ASN A 105 -2.74 9.12 -14.99
C ASN A 105 -1.46 9.96 -14.86
N ASP A 106 -0.63 9.95 -15.91
CA ASP A 106 0.60 10.73 -15.98
C ASP A 106 1.62 10.28 -14.92
N GLY A 107 2.17 9.08 -15.15
CA GLY A 107 3.16 8.49 -14.27
C GLY A 107 4.43 9.33 -14.10
N THR A 108 4.85 10.07 -15.14
CA THR A 108 6.02 10.95 -15.03
C THR A 108 5.75 12.13 -14.09
N LEU A 109 4.52 12.65 -14.08
CA LEU A 109 4.08 13.64 -13.08
C LEU A 109 4.03 13.05 -11.67
N PHE A 110 3.66 11.78 -11.52
CA PHE A 110 3.71 11.10 -10.22
C PHE A 110 5.14 11.04 -9.69
N GLU A 111 6.08 10.49 -10.46
CA GLU A 111 7.49 10.34 -10.02
C GLU A 111 8.11 11.70 -9.70
N ALA A 112 7.84 12.73 -10.52
CA ALA A 112 8.37 14.08 -10.30
C ALA A 112 7.84 14.75 -9.03
N VAL A 113 6.60 14.46 -8.62
CA VAL A 113 5.95 15.13 -7.47
C VAL A 113 6.16 14.38 -6.17
N TYR A 114 6.04 13.04 -6.19
CA TYR A 114 6.15 12.21 -5.01
C TYR A 114 7.56 11.68 -4.77
N GLY A 115 8.45 11.76 -5.77
CA GLY A 115 9.83 11.27 -5.67
C GLY A 115 9.93 9.75 -5.54
N VAL A 116 8.84 9.01 -5.73
CA VAL A 116 8.80 7.54 -5.64
C VAL A 116 8.69 6.95 -7.05
N PRO A 117 9.57 6.03 -7.45
CA PRO A 117 9.49 5.35 -8.74
C PRO A 117 8.22 4.50 -8.85
N ILE A 118 7.56 4.53 -10.01
CA ILE A 118 6.41 3.67 -10.30
C ILE A 118 6.80 2.19 -10.18
N ALA A 119 8.03 1.85 -10.56
CA ALA A 119 8.56 0.49 -10.42
C ALA A 119 8.51 0.01 -8.96
N LEU A 120 8.70 0.89 -7.98
CA LEU A 120 8.61 0.51 -6.57
C LEU A 120 7.15 0.32 -6.14
N MET A 121 6.24 1.19 -6.62
CA MET A 121 4.80 1.03 -6.39
C MET A 121 4.25 -0.27 -7.01
N ASP A 122 4.74 -0.65 -8.19
CA ASP A 122 4.45 -1.93 -8.85
C ASP A 122 4.86 -3.12 -7.98
N LEU A 123 6.08 -3.09 -7.45
CA LEU A 123 6.57 -4.17 -6.58
C LEU A 123 5.75 -4.27 -5.28
N ILE A 124 5.37 -3.15 -4.67
CA ILE A 124 4.51 -3.14 -3.47
C ILE A 124 3.13 -3.71 -3.79
N SER A 125 2.52 -3.30 -4.91
CA SER A 125 1.22 -3.81 -5.34
C SER A 125 1.27 -5.33 -5.57
N GLN A 126 2.28 -5.83 -6.27
CA GLN A 126 2.43 -7.26 -6.53
C GLN A 126 2.72 -8.06 -5.25
N ALA A 127 3.56 -7.53 -4.35
CA ALA A 127 3.81 -8.16 -3.05
C ALA A 127 2.53 -8.22 -2.21
N THR A 128 1.71 -7.18 -2.26
CA THR A 128 0.42 -7.13 -1.56
C THR A 128 -0.54 -8.19 -2.06
N SER A 129 -0.76 -8.27 -3.38
CA SER A 129 -1.63 -9.30 -3.98
C SER A 129 -1.11 -10.71 -3.69
N LEU A 130 0.20 -10.92 -3.76
CA LEU A 130 0.79 -12.23 -3.48
C LEU A 130 0.68 -12.63 -1.99
N ALA A 131 0.87 -11.68 -1.07
CA ALA A 131 0.67 -11.90 0.36
C ALA A 131 -0.78 -12.29 0.69
N GLN A 132 -1.74 -11.65 0.02
CA GLN A 132 -3.15 -11.96 0.11
C GLN A 132 -3.45 -13.38 -0.39
N GLU A 133 -2.89 -13.79 -1.54
CA GLU A 133 -3.04 -15.15 -2.07
C GLU A 133 -2.40 -16.22 -1.17
N VAL A 134 -1.22 -15.95 -0.60
CA VAL A 134 -0.59 -16.84 0.39
C VAL A 134 -1.47 -16.98 1.63
N SER A 135 -2.09 -15.90 2.08
CA SER A 135 -2.99 -15.91 3.24
C SER A 135 -4.26 -16.70 2.97
N SER A 136 -4.87 -16.55 1.78
CA SER A 136 -6.06 -17.31 1.41
C SER A 136 -5.78 -18.80 1.24
N GLN A 137 -4.61 -19.17 0.71
CA GLN A 137 -4.18 -20.59 0.65
C GLN A 137 -3.97 -21.19 2.04
N LYS A 138 -3.38 -20.44 2.99
CA LYS A 138 -3.25 -20.90 4.38
C LYS A 138 -4.61 -21.16 5.04
N LEU A 139 -5.62 -20.36 4.71
CA LEU A 139 -6.99 -20.56 5.18
C LEU A 139 -7.69 -21.74 4.48
N SER A 140 -7.37 -22.00 3.20
CA SER A 140 -7.94 -23.10 2.42
C SER A 140 -7.25 -24.46 2.60
N LEU A 141 -6.25 -24.57 3.49
CA LEU A 141 -5.55 -25.83 3.82
C LEU A 141 -6.48 -26.95 4.30
N HIS A 142 -7.74 -26.65 4.59
CA HIS A 142 -8.80 -27.64 4.86
C HIS A 142 -9.49 -28.21 3.60
N SER A 143 -9.13 -27.76 2.39
CA SER A 143 -9.57 -28.35 1.12
C SER A 143 -8.38 -28.88 0.30
N ALA A 144 -8.62 -29.92 -0.51
CA ALA A 144 -7.59 -30.48 -1.40
C ALA A 144 -7.12 -29.41 -2.40
N THR A 145 -5.98 -28.79 -2.12
CA THR A 145 -5.40 -27.74 -2.97
C THR A 145 -4.58 -28.41 -4.08
N ASP A 146 -4.83 -28.03 -5.33
CA ASP A 146 -4.17 -28.61 -6.50
C ASP A 146 -2.65 -28.29 -6.53
N LEU A 147 -1.82 -29.31 -6.75
CA LEU A 147 -0.36 -29.20 -6.80
C LEU A 147 0.12 -28.17 -7.83
N HIS A 148 -0.59 -28.03 -8.96
CA HIS A 148 -0.24 -27.05 -9.99
C HIS A 148 -0.40 -25.60 -9.50
N THR A 149 -1.40 -25.33 -8.65
CA THR A 149 -1.62 -24.01 -8.06
C THR A 149 -0.51 -23.62 -7.10
N VAL A 150 -0.04 -24.57 -6.27
CA VAL A 150 1.06 -24.38 -5.34
C VAL A 150 2.38 -24.11 -6.09
N ALA A 151 2.67 -24.89 -7.14
CA ALA A 151 3.87 -24.70 -7.95
C ALA A 151 3.88 -23.35 -8.68
N SER A 152 2.72 -22.94 -9.22
CA SER A 152 2.57 -21.63 -9.87
C SER A 152 2.79 -20.47 -8.88
N LEU A 153 2.25 -20.58 -7.66
CA LEU A 153 2.47 -19.60 -6.60
C LEU A 153 3.96 -19.51 -6.23
N ALA A 154 4.61 -20.65 -5.97
CA ALA A 154 6.03 -20.69 -5.60
C ALA A 154 6.92 -20.04 -6.67
N ARG A 155 6.61 -20.25 -7.96
CA ARG A 155 7.31 -19.58 -9.07
C ARG A 155 7.12 -18.06 -9.02
N ARG A 156 5.89 -17.58 -8.77
CA ARG A 156 5.60 -16.14 -8.67
C ARG A 156 6.30 -15.50 -7.47
N VAL A 157 6.33 -16.17 -6.32
CA VAL A 157 7.10 -15.75 -5.14
C VAL A 157 8.57 -15.56 -5.48
N ARG A 158 9.19 -16.56 -6.13
CA ARG A 158 10.61 -16.49 -6.50
C ARG A 158 10.91 -15.37 -7.51
N VAL A 159 10.06 -15.20 -8.52
CA VAL A 159 10.24 -14.13 -9.52
C VAL A 159 10.11 -12.76 -8.86
N LEU A 160 9.16 -12.59 -7.96
CA LEU A 160 8.97 -11.32 -7.24
C LEU A 160 10.15 -11.05 -6.29
N GLU A 161 10.62 -12.05 -5.57
CA GLU A 161 11.80 -11.94 -4.70
C GLU A 161 13.02 -11.45 -5.48
N ASP A 162 13.31 -12.07 -6.63
CA ASP A 162 14.44 -11.68 -7.48
C ASP A 162 14.33 -10.23 -7.95
N ARG A 163 13.13 -9.78 -8.34
CA ARG A 163 12.87 -8.40 -8.75
C ARG A 163 13.03 -7.40 -7.60
N ILE A 164 12.53 -7.72 -6.41
CA ILE A 164 12.68 -6.87 -5.22
C ILE A 164 14.16 -6.77 -4.86
N CYS A 165 14.89 -7.89 -4.80
CA CYS A 165 16.31 -7.90 -4.44
C CYS A 165 17.21 -7.18 -5.45
N LYS A 166 16.87 -7.24 -6.75
CA LYS A 166 17.61 -6.54 -7.82
C LYS A 166 17.16 -5.11 -8.07
N PHE A 167 16.15 -4.63 -7.35
CA PHE A 167 15.66 -3.26 -7.50
C PHE A 167 16.81 -2.27 -7.25
N GLN A 168 17.07 -1.43 -8.25
CA GLN A 168 18.04 -0.34 -8.17
C GLN A 168 17.33 0.93 -8.63
N TRP A 169 17.45 1.98 -7.82
CA TRP A 169 16.95 3.29 -8.19
C TRP A 169 18.04 4.09 -8.88
N GLU A 170 17.70 4.64 -10.05
CA GLU A 170 18.55 5.59 -10.76
C GLU A 170 17.99 7.02 -10.60
N PRO A 171 18.83 8.00 -10.20
CA PRO A 171 18.43 9.41 -10.16
C PRO A 171 17.93 9.92 -11.51
N HIS A 172 17.10 10.96 -11.51
CA HIS A 172 16.39 11.49 -12.68
C HIS A 172 17.28 12.20 -13.73
N GLY A 173 18.56 11.85 -13.84
CA GLY A 173 19.57 12.55 -14.65
C GLY A 173 20.23 11.72 -15.78
N LYS A 174 19.82 10.48 -16.04
CA LYS A 174 20.49 9.63 -17.07
C LYS A 174 19.67 9.25 -18.31
N GLY A 175 18.43 9.70 -18.45
CA GLY A 175 17.66 9.40 -19.68
C GLY A 175 16.16 9.64 -19.66
N HIS A 176 15.57 10.13 -18.57
CA HIS A 176 14.17 10.53 -18.58
C HIS A 176 14.08 11.96 -19.12
N GLY A 177 13.45 12.13 -20.28
CA GLY A 177 13.28 13.39 -21.01
C GLY A 177 12.42 14.42 -20.28
N TYR A 178 12.93 14.93 -19.16
CA TYR A 178 12.33 16.02 -18.38
C TYR A 178 12.65 17.40 -18.97
N ASP A 179 13.37 17.48 -20.10
CA ASP A 179 13.61 18.71 -20.87
C ASP A 179 12.31 19.44 -21.26
N ASN A 180 11.17 18.76 -21.19
CA ASN A 180 9.84 19.29 -21.52
C ASN A 180 8.91 19.49 -20.32
N ILE A 181 9.34 19.28 -19.07
CA ILE A 181 8.54 19.73 -17.91
C ILE A 181 8.77 21.24 -17.78
N PRO A 182 7.75 22.10 -18.01
CA PRO A 182 7.93 23.54 -17.90
C PRO A 182 8.47 23.89 -16.52
N THR A 183 9.50 24.72 -16.44
CA THR A 183 10.17 25.18 -15.21
C THR A 183 9.20 25.75 -14.15
N ALA A 184 7.99 26.15 -14.57
CA ALA A 184 6.86 26.49 -13.71
C ALA A 184 6.25 25.31 -12.91
N TYR A 185 6.62 24.05 -13.20
CA TYR A 185 6.20 22.86 -12.42
C TYR A 185 7.04 22.66 -11.16
N VAL A 186 8.29 23.13 -11.17
CA VAL A 186 9.31 23.07 -10.11
C VAL A 186 9.50 24.44 -9.43
N ASP A 187 8.62 25.42 -9.69
CA ASP A 187 8.71 26.80 -9.18
C ASP A 187 8.69 26.89 -7.63
N GLY A 188 8.29 25.81 -6.94
CA GLY A 188 8.40 25.64 -5.48
C GLY A 188 9.54 24.73 -5.02
N LEU A 189 10.23 24.05 -5.94
CA LEU A 189 11.44 23.26 -5.73
C LEU A 189 12.61 24.06 -6.30
N SER A 190 12.95 25.19 -5.68
CA SER A 190 14.01 26.11 -6.13
C SER A 190 15.44 25.52 -6.04
N GLN A 191 15.58 24.20 -6.00
CA GLN A 191 16.82 23.51 -5.73
C GLN A 191 17.26 22.65 -6.91
N PRO A 192 18.58 22.52 -7.13
CA PRO A 192 19.09 21.75 -8.25
C PRO A 192 18.58 20.31 -8.19
N PRO A 193 18.24 19.67 -9.33
CA PRO A 193 17.67 18.32 -9.40
C PRO A 193 18.44 17.29 -8.58
N THR A 194 19.76 17.45 -8.50
CA THR A 194 20.66 16.60 -7.72
C THR A 194 20.42 16.63 -6.21
N THR A 195 19.94 17.75 -5.66
CA THR A 195 19.69 17.91 -4.23
C THR A 195 18.41 17.18 -3.82
N TYR A 196 17.32 17.40 -4.57
CA TYR A 196 16.07 16.67 -4.35
C TYR A 196 16.25 15.17 -4.54
N ASP A 197 16.98 14.75 -5.59
CA ASP A 197 17.32 13.34 -5.82
C ASP A 197 18.14 12.76 -4.66
N ASN A 198 19.07 13.52 -4.07
CA ASN A 198 19.83 13.06 -2.91
C ASN A 198 18.95 12.83 -1.68
N VAL A 199 17.98 13.72 -1.46
CA VAL A 199 17.00 13.55 -0.38
C VAL A 199 16.11 12.35 -0.66
N MET A 200 15.52 12.26 -1.86
CA MET A 200 14.63 11.14 -2.23
C MET A 200 15.33 9.79 -2.23
N ARG A 201 16.64 9.71 -2.49
CA ARG A 201 17.41 8.46 -2.41
C ARG A 201 17.21 7.76 -1.06
N HIS A 202 17.26 8.51 0.04
CA HIS A 202 17.08 7.97 1.38
C HIS A 202 15.66 7.45 1.57
N PHE A 203 14.65 8.19 1.10
CA PHE A 203 13.27 7.76 1.21
C PHE A 203 12.97 6.50 0.36
N ILE A 204 13.45 6.46 -0.88
CA ILE A 204 13.32 5.31 -1.77
C ILE A 204 14.02 4.08 -1.18
N SER A 205 15.20 4.29 -0.58
CA SER A 205 15.91 3.21 0.12
C SER A 205 15.09 2.70 1.32
N ALA A 206 14.53 3.58 2.14
CA ALA A 206 13.65 3.19 3.25
C ALA A 206 12.42 2.40 2.77
N MET A 207 11.76 2.85 1.70
CA MET A 207 10.62 2.15 1.08
C MET A 207 11.02 0.76 0.57
N HIS A 208 12.19 0.63 -0.06
CA HIS A 208 12.70 -0.66 -0.54
C HIS A 208 13.04 -1.63 0.61
N GLN A 209 13.68 -1.14 1.67
CA GLN A 209 13.97 -1.96 2.86
C GLN A 209 12.70 -2.40 3.57
N ALA A 210 11.71 -1.52 3.69
CA ALA A 210 10.39 -1.87 4.20
C ALA A 210 9.66 -2.90 3.31
N LEU A 211 9.79 -2.80 1.98
CA LEU A 211 9.26 -3.81 1.07
C LEU A 211 9.92 -5.18 1.26
N LEU A 212 11.24 -5.24 1.52
CA LEU A 212 11.92 -6.49 1.86
C LEU A 212 11.37 -7.08 3.16
N ILE A 213 11.20 -6.27 4.21
CA ILE A 213 10.57 -6.69 5.47
C ILE A 213 9.17 -7.25 5.20
N PHE A 214 8.35 -6.50 4.46
CA PHE A 214 6.99 -6.90 4.11
C PHE A 214 6.99 -8.24 3.36
N PHE A 215 7.81 -8.38 2.32
CA PHE A 215 7.90 -9.59 1.52
C PHE A 215 8.31 -10.80 2.37
N TYR A 216 9.44 -10.71 3.06
CA TYR A 216 9.97 -11.84 3.84
C TYR A 216 9.08 -12.22 5.01
N ARG A 217 8.37 -11.26 5.60
CA ARG A 217 7.43 -11.54 6.67
C ARG A 217 6.12 -12.13 6.14
N ARG A 218 5.45 -11.43 5.22
CA ARG A 218 4.08 -11.74 4.79
C ARG A 218 3.99 -12.96 3.90
N ILE A 219 4.96 -13.11 3.00
CA ILE A 219 4.94 -14.15 1.96
C ILE A 219 5.76 -15.35 2.43
N GLN A 220 6.98 -15.13 2.94
CA GLN A 220 7.89 -16.21 3.32
C GLN A 220 7.75 -16.66 4.80
N GLY A 221 7.06 -15.89 5.65
CA GLY A 221 6.90 -16.25 7.08
C GLY A 221 8.21 -16.20 7.88
N THR A 222 9.14 -15.33 7.47
CA THR A 222 10.46 -15.21 8.09
C THR A 222 10.33 -14.74 9.54
N ASN A 223 11.20 -15.26 10.40
CA ASN A 223 11.25 -14.88 11.82
C ASN A 223 11.68 -13.40 11.97
N PRO A 224 11.03 -12.60 12.84
CA PRO A 224 11.37 -11.17 13.03
C PRO A 224 12.85 -10.91 13.33
N TYR A 225 13.53 -11.78 14.07
CA TYR A 225 14.96 -11.60 14.39
C TYR A 225 15.85 -11.58 13.14
N ALA A 226 15.49 -12.34 12.09
CA ALA A 226 16.22 -12.33 10.82
C ALA A 226 15.95 -11.07 9.99
N LEU A 227 14.90 -10.30 10.32
CA LEU A 227 14.51 -9.08 9.62
C LEU A 227 15.16 -7.81 10.21
N GLN A 228 15.76 -7.89 11.40
CA GLN A 228 16.31 -6.71 12.08
C GLN A 228 17.37 -5.93 11.26
N PRO A 229 18.22 -6.56 10.42
CA PRO A 229 19.11 -5.79 9.54
C PRO A 229 18.35 -4.83 8.60
N PHE A 230 17.21 -5.27 8.04
CA PHE A 230 16.36 -4.43 7.20
C PHE A 230 15.62 -3.37 8.02
N VAL A 231 15.20 -3.70 9.26
CA VAL A 231 14.57 -2.74 10.19
C VAL A 231 15.53 -1.60 10.50
N LYS A 232 16.75 -1.93 10.94
CA LYS A 232 17.81 -0.97 11.25
C LYS A 232 18.15 -0.11 10.04
N ARG A 233 18.23 -0.70 8.84
CA ARG A 233 18.48 0.06 7.61
C ARG A 233 17.33 1.02 7.29
N THR A 234 16.08 0.56 7.37
CA THR A 234 14.89 1.41 7.17
C THR A 234 14.94 2.62 8.10
N VAL A 235 15.16 2.42 9.40
CA VAL A 235 15.22 3.51 10.39
C VAL A 235 16.38 4.47 10.10
N SER A 236 17.57 3.95 9.80
CA SER A 236 18.73 4.77 9.45
C SER A 236 18.46 5.64 8.22
N GLU A 237 17.84 5.09 7.18
CA GLU A 237 17.49 5.82 5.96
C GLU A 237 16.41 6.87 6.21
N LEU A 238 15.43 6.58 7.07
CA LEU A 238 14.40 7.55 7.45
C LEU A 238 14.99 8.74 8.24
N PHE A 239 15.94 8.51 9.17
CA PHE A 239 16.66 9.61 9.81
C PHE A 239 17.56 10.37 8.83
N ALA A 240 18.21 9.68 7.89
CA ALA A 240 19.01 10.33 6.85
C ALA A 240 18.14 11.21 5.95
N PHE A 241 16.93 10.75 5.62
CA PHE A 241 15.94 11.52 4.89
C PHE A 241 15.53 12.79 5.63
N GLU A 242 15.19 12.69 6.92
CA GLU A 242 14.84 13.85 7.75
C GLU A 242 15.98 14.88 7.82
N ARG A 243 17.22 14.42 8.03
CA ARG A 243 18.40 15.29 8.04
C ARG A 243 18.59 15.97 6.68
N ALA A 244 18.53 15.20 5.59
CA ALA A 244 18.71 15.73 4.25
C ALA A 244 17.63 16.75 3.89
N LYS A 245 16.36 16.55 4.31
CA LYS A 245 15.30 17.55 4.17
C LYS A 245 15.62 18.83 4.93
N ALA A 246 16.05 18.72 6.19
CA ALA A 246 16.37 19.88 7.03
C ALA A 246 17.54 20.69 6.48
N GLU A 247 18.65 20.02 6.10
CA GLU A 247 19.84 20.65 5.50
C GLU A 247 19.51 21.39 4.20
N ASN A 248 18.56 20.85 3.43
CA ASN A 248 18.15 21.42 2.15
C ASN A 248 16.84 22.22 2.25
N SER A 249 16.31 22.53 3.44
CA SER A 249 15.05 23.29 3.58
C SER A 249 13.87 22.74 2.74
N ILE A 250 13.83 21.43 2.51
CA ILE A 250 12.77 20.78 1.73
C ILE A 250 11.62 20.41 2.67
N VAL A 251 10.45 20.99 2.40
CA VAL A 251 9.21 20.63 3.10
C VAL A 251 8.46 19.63 2.22
N THR A 252 8.63 18.35 2.51
CA THR A 252 7.84 17.28 1.91
C THR A 252 7.29 16.37 3.00
N PRO A 253 6.00 16.00 2.96
CA PRO A 253 5.43 15.03 3.88
C PRO A 253 6.15 13.69 3.72
N VAL A 254 6.32 12.97 4.83
CA VAL A 254 6.90 11.64 4.81
C VAL A 254 5.78 10.63 4.95
N PRO A 255 5.52 9.83 3.91
CA PRO A 255 4.65 8.68 4.03
C PRO A 255 5.19 7.80 5.16
N CYS A 256 4.36 7.52 6.15
CA CYS A 256 4.72 6.76 7.34
C CYS A 256 4.86 5.25 7.10
N TRP A 257 4.47 4.77 5.91
CA TRP A 257 4.44 3.36 5.54
C TRP A 257 5.75 2.59 5.85
N PRO A 258 6.95 3.04 5.43
CA PRO A 258 8.18 2.30 5.71
C PRO A 258 8.49 2.23 7.21
N GLY A 259 8.25 3.31 7.95
CA GLY A 259 8.41 3.33 9.40
C GLY A 259 7.41 2.43 10.13
N PHE A 260 6.17 2.36 9.64
CA PHE A 260 5.15 1.45 10.15
C PHE A 260 5.55 -0.02 9.94
N ILE A 261 5.90 -0.42 8.71
CA ILE A 261 6.30 -1.80 8.40
C ILE A 261 7.55 -2.21 9.20
N ALA A 262 8.56 -1.35 9.27
CA ALA A 262 9.75 -1.61 10.08
C ALA A 262 9.41 -1.70 11.58
N GLY A 263 8.51 -0.85 12.06
CA GLY A 263 8.02 -0.88 13.43
C GLY A 263 7.32 -2.18 13.80
N CYS A 264 6.49 -2.73 12.91
CA CYS A 264 5.78 -4.00 13.15
C CYS A 264 6.77 -5.16 13.39
N GLU A 265 7.90 -5.16 12.68
CA GLU A 265 8.89 -6.23 12.80
C GLU A 265 10.05 -5.89 13.75
N ALA A 266 10.12 -4.67 14.29
CA ALA A 266 11.15 -4.27 15.23
C ALA A 266 11.08 -5.05 16.55
N VAL A 267 12.24 -5.45 17.07
CA VAL A 267 12.40 -6.15 18.35
C VAL A 267 13.15 -5.24 19.34
N GLU A 268 12.74 -5.28 20.61
CA GLU A 268 13.41 -4.64 21.76
C GLU A 268 14.06 -3.28 21.47
N GLU A 269 15.38 -3.23 21.29
CA GLU A 269 16.19 -2.02 21.05
C GLU A 269 15.75 -1.25 19.80
N ASP A 270 15.35 -1.95 18.75
CA ASP A 270 14.94 -1.35 17.47
C ASP A 270 13.58 -0.65 17.59
N ARG A 271 12.73 -1.07 18.54
CA ARG A 271 11.46 -0.37 18.82
C ARG A 271 11.70 1.04 19.35
N GLU A 272 12.73 1.25 20.17
CA GLU A 272 13.04 2.57 20.70
C GLU A 272 13.53 3.53 19.60
N GLN A 273 14.30 3.02 18.63
CA GLN A 273 14.70 3.82 17.48
C GLN A 273 13.49 4.24 16.62
N ILE A 274 12.51 3.35 16.45
CA ILE A 274 11.25 3.66 15.77
C ILE A 274 10.46 4.73 16.53
N ARG A 275 10.31 4.60 17.85
CA ARG A 275 9.65 5.63 18.69
C ARG A 275 10.31 6.99 18.55
N ARG A 276 11.63 7.00 18.57
CA ARG A 276 12.42 8.21 18.40
C ARG A 276 12.14 8.83 17.02
N TRP A 277 12.16 8.04 15.96
CA TRP A 277 11.86 8.52 14.62
C TRP A 277 10.45 9.13 14.53
N PHE A 278 9.41 8.44 15.02
CA PHE A 278 8.05 8.99 15.04
C PHE A 278 7.97 10.29 15.86
N ARG A 279 8.79 10.48 16.91
CA ARG A 279 8.84 11.73 17.68
C ARG A 279 9.52 12.88 16.92
N GLU A 280 10.53 12.58 16.11
CA GLU A 280 11.30 13.58 15.37
C GLU A 280 10.65 13.95 14.02
N ALA A 281 10.04 12.99 13.32
CA ALA A 281 9.31 13.21 12.05
C ALA A 281 7.94 13.89 12.22
N ARG A 282 7.53 14.11 13.48
CA ARG A 282 6.20 14.54 13.94
C ARG A 282 5.70 15.94 13.58
N PRO A 283 6.49 16.98 13.19
CA PRO A 283 5.95 18.34 13.14
C PRO A 283 4.78 18.50 12.14
N GLY A 284 3.55 18.56 12.66
CA GLY A 284 2.34 18.99 11.94
C GLY A 284 1.34 17.91 11.53
N TRP A 285 1.60 16.61 11.75
CA TRP A 285 0.79 15.52 11.17
C TRP A 285 0.19 14.60 12.24
N ARG A 286 -1.11 14.76 12.53
CA ARG A 286 -1.85 13.92 13.50
C ARG A 286 -1.95 12.44 13.12
N SER A 287 -1.74 12.10 11.85
CA SER A 287 -1.72 10.71 11.38
C SER A 287 -0.59 9.90 12.03
N PHE A 288 0.55 10.53 12.33
CA PHE A 288 1.68 9.87 12.98
C PHE A 288 1.36 9.41 14.40
N ASP A 289 0.61 10.19 15.17
CA ASP A 289 0.22 9.82 16.54
C ASP A 289 -0.66 8.57 16.53
N ALA A 290 -1.66 8.54 15.64
CA ALA A 290 -2.59 7.42 15.53
C ALA A 290 -1.89 6.10 15.11
N ILE A 291 -0.88 6.20 14.25
CA ILE A 291 -0.07 5.06 13.81
C ILE A 291 0.87 4.59 14.91
N GLN A 292 1.50 5.53 15.62
CA GLN A 292 2.34 5.18 16.76
C GLN A 292 1.53 4.51 17.87
N ASP A 293 0.33 5.01 18.18
CA ASP A 293 -0.54 4.39 19.20
C ASP A 293 -0.94 2.96 18.80
N ALA A 294 -1.26 2.75 17.52
CA ALA A 294 -1.52 1.41 16.99
C ALA A 294 -0.32 0.48 17.15
N LEU A 295 0.88 1.00 16.88
CA LEU A 295 2.13 0.25 16.96
C LEU A 295 2.50 -0.11 18.41
N GLU A 296 2.35 0.81 19.35
CA GLU A 296 2.55 0.55 20.78
C GLU A 296 1.54 -0.47 21.31
N GLY A 297 0.28 -0.36 20.87
CA GLY A 297 -0.76 -1.35 21.18
C GLY A 297 -0.38 -2.75 20.69
N PHE A 298 0.13 -2.84 19.45
CA PHE A 298 0.59 -4.10 18.88
C PHE A 298 1.79 -4.68 19.64
N TRP A 299 2.80 -3.86 19.96
CA TRP A 299 3.96 -4.33 20.73
C TRP A 299 3.57 -4.87 22.10
N ARG A 300 2.66 -4.19 22.82
CA ARG A 300 2.13 -4.69 24.10
C ARG A 300 1.41 -6.03 23.94
N ALA A 301 0.60 -6.18 22.88
CA ALA A 301 -0.10 -7.43 22.62
C ALA A 301 0.88 -8.59 22.32
N ARG A 302 1.97 -8.29 21.59
CA ARG A 302 3.03 -9.27 21.29
C ARG A 302 3.78 -9.68 22.55
N ASP A 303 4.19 -8.71 23.37
CA ASP A 303 4.94 -8.97 24.61
C ASP A 303 4.11 -9.80 25.62
N LEU A 304 2.79 -9.58 25.69
CA LEU A 304 1.88 -10.39 26.50
C LEU A 304 1.75 -11.83 25.99
N SER A 305 1.73 -12.02 24.66
CA SER A 305 1.70 -13.35 24.05
C SER A 305 3.00 -14.12 24.32
N ASP A 306 4.14 -13.44 24.23
CA ASP A 306 5.47 -14.01 24.48
C ASP A 306 5.68 -14.32 25.97
N ALA A 307 5.06 -13.56 26.88
CA ALA A 307 5.08 -13.86 28.32
C ALA A 307 4.14 -15.02 28.72
N GLY A 308 3.00 -15.17 28.03
CA GLY A 308 2.00 -16.22 28.33
C GLY A 308 2.35 -17.61 27.80
N THR A 309 3.30 -17.72 26.85
CA THR A 309 3.74 -18.98 26.25
C THR A 309 4.61 -19.87 27.15
N GLY A 310 5.01 -19.38 28.33
CA GLY A 310 5.71 -20.17 29.34
C GLY A 310 4.90 -21.34 29.92
N THR A 311 3.59 -21.39 29.68
CA THR A 311 2.69 -22.44 30.21
C THR A 311 1.67 -22.91 29.17
N GLY A 312 2.06 -23.80 28.26
CA GLY A 312 1.13 -24.61 27.47
C GLY A 312 1.28 -24.50 25.94
N LEU A 313 1.31 -25.67 25.28
CA LEU A 313 1.35 -25.81 23.83
C LEU A 313 0.19 -25.06 23.16
N GLY A 314 0.51 -24.18 22.20
CA GLY A 314 -0.45 -23.72 21.19
C GLY A 314 -0.65 -22.21 21.04
N ALA A 315 0.29 -21.35 21.45
CA ALA A 315 0.15 -19.92 21.16
C ALA A 315 0.41 -19.65 19.68
N THR A 316 -0.63 -19.21 18.98
CA THR A 316 -0.54 -18.58 17.67
C THR A 316 0.21 -17.25 17.79
N GLU A 317 1.28 -17.08 17.02
CA GLU A 317 2.03 -15.83 16.90
C GLU A 317 1.09 -14.66 16.58
N VAL A 318 1.12 -13.60 17.40
CA VAL A 318 0.31 -12.40 17.16
C VAL A 318 0.93 -11.63 16.01
N THR A 319 0.33 -11.75 14.82
CA THR A 319 0.72 -10.94 13.66
C THR A 319 0.08 -9.56 13.71
N TRP A 320 0.76 -8.57 13.13
CA TRP A 320 0.21 -7.22 13.10
C TRP A 320 -1.07 -7.15 12.27
N GLU A 321 -1.27 -7.99 11.26
CA GLU A 321 -2.51 -7.93 10.47
C GLU A 321 -3.72 -8.42 11.26
N HIS A 322 -3.54 -9.48 12.05
CA HIS A 322 -4.58 -9.94 12.98
C HIS A 322 -4.90 -8.87 14.01
N PHE A 323 -3.89 -8.20 14.55
CA PHE A 323 -4.06 -7.10 15.48
C PHE A 323 -4.84 -5.93 14.85
N LEU A 324 -4.39 -5.43 13.69
CA LEU A 324 -5.06 -4.32 13.00
C LEU A 324 -6.50 -4.66 12.62
N THR A 325 -6.74 -5.89 12.15
CA THR A 325 -8.08 -6.38 11.81
C THR A 325 -8.98 -6.42 13.04
N LYS A 326 -8.50 -7.03 14.13
CA LYS A 326 -9.22 -7.12 15.41
C LYS A 326 -9.59 -5.75 15.97
N HIS A 327 -8.70 -4.77 15.81
CA HIS A 327 -8.88 -3.41 16.32
C HIS A 327 -9.46 -2.43 15.29
N ARG A 328 -9.82 -2.89 14.08
CA ARG A 328 -10.34 -2.07 12.96
C ARG A 328 -9.48 -0.85 12.62
N ILE A 329 -8.17 -1.05 12.64
CA ILE A 329 -7.19 0.00 12.34
C ILE A 329 -6.80 -0.10 10.85
N ALA A 330 -6.91 1.02 10.13
CA ALA A 330 -6.40 1.17 8.78
C ALA A 330 -5.27 2.21 8.79
N ILE A 331 -4.12 1.85 8.24
CA ILE A 331 -2.97 2.75 8.13
C ILE A 331 -3.05 3.42 6.77
N ILE A 332 -3.39 4.72 6.78
CA ILE A 332 -3.37 5.54 5.59
C ILE A 332 -2.09 6.37 5.68
N PRO A 333 -1.08 6.10 4.83
CA PRO A 333 0.03 7.02 4.70
C PRO A 333 -0.53 8.33 4.17
N THR A 334 -0.36 9.40 4.94
CA THR A 334 -0.79 10.75 4.56
C THR A 334 0.39 11.58 4.10
#